data_AF-A0A369Q114-F1
#
_entry.id   AF-A0A369Q114-F1
#
_cell.length_a   1.000
_cell.length_b   1.000
_cell.length_c   1.000
_cell.angle_alpha   90.00
_cell.angle_beta   90.00
_cell.angle_gamma   90.00
#
_symmetry.space_group_name_H-M   'P 1'
#
loop_
_entity.id
_entity.type
_entity.pdbx_description
1 polymer ?
#
loop_
_entity_poly.entity_id
_entity_poly.type
_entity_poly.pdbx_seq_one_letter_code
_entity_poly.pdbx_strand_id
1 'polypeptide(L)'
;MQKRILKHFASFLLVLLVFLVSCKKELKTSDVYIKKQWRADLSVSAIVPQITGRTDHAVASIYLMDNNELHYYIYFDKPLNNGDTPGKGSINIGAAGTNGTLLINLETSAFNEKLENNGKISLNTETANALLNQSNLYLNVTSSQQPAGLVRGQL
;
A
#
# COMPACT_ATOMS: atom_id res chain seq x y z
N MET A 1 -67.87 9.31 26.24
CA MET A 1 -66.58 10.04 26.14
C MET A 1 -65.33 9.17 26.39
N GLN A 2 -65.44 7.89 26.79
CA GLN A 2 -64.26 7.03 27.11
C GLN A 2 -63.61 6.27 25.94
N LYS A 3 -64.35 5.92 24.88
CA LYS A 3 -63.81 5.10 23.76
C LYS A 3 -62.78 5.83 22.87
N ARG A 4 -62.76 7.16 22.90
CA ARG A 4 -61.86 7.99 22.07
C ARG A 4 -60.46 8.11 22.69
N ILE A 5 -60.39 8.11 24.03
CA ILE A 5 -59.14 8.18 24.80
C ILE A 5 -58.37 6.86 24.73
N LEU A 6 -59.08 5.72 24.75
CA LEU A 6 -58.47 4.38 24.68
C LEU A 6 -57.81 4.08 23.32
N LYS A 7 -58.38 4.59 22.21
CA LYS A 7 -57.80 4.47 20.86
C LYS A 7 -56.50 5.27 20.71
N HIS A 8 -56.39 6.42 21.37
CA HIS A 8 -55.18 7.24 21.32
C HIS A 8 -54.07 6.65 22.18
N PHE A 9 -54.40 6.00 23.29
CA PHE A 9 -53.41 5.29 24.12
C PHE A 9 -52.82 4.05 23.41
N ALA A 10 -53.65 3.26 22.72
CA ALA A 10 -53.18 2.09 21.96
C ALA A 10 -52.31 2.48 20.75
N SER A 11 -52.63 3.59 20.09
CA SER A 11 -51.85 4.12 18.96
C SER A 11 -50.50 4.68 19.38
N PHE A 12 -50.40 5.25 20.58
CA PHE A 12 -49.14 5.79 21.11
C PHE A 12 -48.19 4.66 21.57
N LEU A 13 -48.75 3.57 22.13
CA LEU A 13 -47.97 2.41 22.56
C LEU A 13 -47.41 1.61 21.38
N LEU A 14 -48.13 1.53 20.26
CA LEU A 14 -47.67 0.86 19.04
C LEU A 14 -46.52 1.62 18.34
N VAL A 15 -46.58 2.96 18.33
CA VAL A 15 -45.51 3.80 17.76
C VAL A 15 -44.23 3.71 18.61
N LEU A 16 -44.34 3.60 19.93
CA LEU A 16 -43.19 3.43 20.83
C LEU A 16 -42.46 2.09 20.64
N LEU A 17 -43.19 1.02 20.27
CA LEU A 17 -42.63 -0.30 19.99
C LEU A 17 -41.86 -0.38 18.66
N VAL A 18 -42.23 0.45 17.67
CA VAL A 18 -41.55 0.49 16.36
C VAL A 18 -40.16 1.14 16.45
N PHE A 19 -39.93 2.02 17.43
CA PHE A 19 -38.59 2.61 17.68
C PHE A 19 -37.61 1.65 18.38
N LEU A 20 -38.08 0.53 18.92
CA LEU A 20 -37.22 -0.51 19.52
C LEU A 20 -36.79 -1.58 18.53
N VAL A 21 -37.27 -1.55 17.28
CA VAL A 21 -36.63 -2.23 16.14
C VAL A 21 -35.40 -1.39 15.75
N SER A 22 -34.52 -1.26 16.73
CA SER A 22 -33.17 -0.74 16.61
C SER A 22 -32.52 -1.48 15.46
N CYS A 23 -32.19 -0.73 14.41
CA CYS A 23 -31.32 -1.15 13.34
C CYS A 23 -30.17 -1.99 13.92
N LYS A 24 -30.21 -3.30 13.74
CA LYS A 24 -28.99 -4.11 13.79
C LYS A 24 -28.20 -3.69 12.55
N LYS A 25 -27.47 -2.59 12.65
CA LYS A 25 -26.42 -2.27 11.69
C LYS A 25 -25.40 -3.40 11.87
N GLU A 26 -25.37 -4.33 10.92
CA GLU A 26 -24.27 -5.27 10.84
C GLU A 26 -23.00 -4.44 10.68
N LEU A 27 -22.20 -4.40 11.75
CA LEU A 27 -20.88 -3.82 11.70
C LEU A 27 -20.07 -4.69 10.75
N LYS A 28 -19.84 -4.20 9.54
CA LYS A 28 -18.85 -4.74 8.62
C LYS A 28 -17.48 -4.43 9.22
N THR A 29 -16.99 -5.26 10.14
CA THR A 29 -15.60 -5.20 10.57
C THR A 29 -14.77 -5.85 9.47
N SER A 30 -13.75 -5.14 9.00
CA SER A 30 -12.67 -5.80 8.28
C SER A 30 -11.84 -6.51 9.33
N ASP A 31 -11.81 -7.83 9.31
CA ASP A 31 -10.95 -8.61 10.22
C ASP A 31 -9.46 -8.39 9.90
N VAL A 32 -9.16 -7.76 8.76
CA VAL A 32 -7.81 -7.46 8.28
C VAL A 32 -7.51 -5.97 8.42
N TYR A 33 -6.35 -5.63 8.98
CA TYR A 33 -5.89 -4.25 9.19
C TYR A 33 -4.43 -4.05 8.78
N ILE A 34 -4.01 -2.79 8.61
CA ILE A 34 -2.62 -2.44 8.28
C ILE A 34 -1.75 -2.64 9.53
N LYS A 35 -0.77 -3.56 9.46
CA LYS A 35 0.25 -3.77 10.50
C LYS A 35 1.30 -2.66 10.48
N LYS A 36 1.78 -2.29 9.29
CA LYS A 36 2.83 -1.28 9.11
C LYS A 36 2.73 -0.67 7.71
N GLN A 37 3.05 0.60 7.61
CA GLN A 37 3.11 1.33 6.34
C GLN A 37 4.44 2.05 6.19
N TRP A 38 4.88 2.18 4.95
CA TRP A 38 6.07 2.91 4.55
C TRP A 38 5.73 3.83 3.39
N ARG A 39 6.39 4.97 3.35
CA ARG A 39 6.44 5.85 2.19
C ARG A 39 7.90 6.00 1.79
N ALA A 40 8.23 5.65 0.55
CA ALA A 40 9.57 5.80 0.01
C ALA A 40 9.58 6.94 -1.01
N ASP A 41 10.52 7.87 -0.84
CA ASP A 41 10.90 8.82 -1.88
C ASP A 41 12.09 8.22 -2.64
N LEU A 42 11.90 7.90 -3.91
CA LEU A 42 12.85 7.17 -4.73
C LEU A 42 13.55 8.11 -5.70
N SER A 43 14.88 8.06 -5.73
CA SER A 43 15.67 8.92 -6.60
C SER A 43 16.84 8.18 -7.24
N VAL A 44 17.29 8.69 -8.37
CA VAL A 44 18.52 8.23 -9.04
C VAL A 44 19.75 8.48 -8.16
N SER A 45 19.78 9.55 -7.37
CA SER A 45 20.92 9.89 -6.50
C SER A 45 21.17 8.87 -5.39
N ALA A 46 20.16 8.09 -5.02
CA ALA A 46 20.27 7.02 -4.03
C ALA A 46 20.74 5.67 -4.62
N ILE A 47 20.81 5.54 -5.95
CA ILE A 47 21.34 4.33 -6.61
C ILE A 47 22.84 4.19 -6.34
N VAL A 48 23.31 2.95 -6.23
CA VAL A 48 24.72 2.64 -5.93
C VAL A 48 25.24 1.62 -6.96
N PRO A 49 26.20 1.99 -7.83
CA PRO A 49 26.79 3.33 -8.00
C PRO A 49 25.79 4.33 -8.60
N GLN A 50 25.91 5.61 -8.25
CA GLN A 50 24.99 6.65 -8.73
C GLN A 50 25.00 6.76 -10.26
N ILE A 51 23.82 6.85 -10.87
CA ILE A 51 23.69 7.08 -12.32
C ILE A 51 23.78 8.58 -12.59
N THR A 52 24.68 8.97 -13.50
CA THR A 52 24.87 10.37 -13.91
C THR A 52 23.99 10.74 -15.10
N GLY A 53 23.58 12.02 -15.21
CA GLY A 53 22.81 12.53 -16.35
C GLY A 53 21.32 12.16 -16.35
N ARG A 54 20.82 11.60 -15.24
CA ARG A 54 19.43 11.23 -15.02
C ARG A 54 18.89 11.91 -13.77
N THR A 55 17.60 12.22 -13.78
CA THR A 55 16.92 12.87 -12.65
C THR A 55 15.60 12.20 -12.32
N ASP A 56 15.40 10.95 -12.76
CA ASP A 56 14.16 10.21 -12.55
C ASP A 56 13.82 10.14 -11.04
N HIS A 57 12.53 10.23 -10.76
CA HIS A 57 12.00 10.25 -9.41
C HIS A 57 10.71 9.45 -9.38
N ALA A 58 10.49 8.76 -8.27
CA ALA A 58 9.26 8.05 -8.01
C ALA A 58 8.91 8.13 -6.52
N VAL A 59 7.64 7.95 -6.22
CA VAL A 59 7.16 7.79 -4.85
C VAL A 59 6.47 6.45 -4.74
N ALA A 60 6.70 5.77 -3.63
CA ALA A 60 6.02 4.52 -3.31
C ALA A 60 5.31 4.60 -1.96
N SER A 61 4.11 4.04 -1.90
CA SER A 61 3.39 3.70 -0.68
C SER A 61 3.34 2.19 -0.56
N ILE A 62 3.78 1.65 0.57
CA ILE A 62 3.81 0.21 0.84
C ILE A 62 3.11 -0.05 2.16
N TYR A 63 2.25 -1.05 2.23
CA TYR A 63 1.59 -1.42 3.47
C TYR A 63 1.52 -2.94 3.63
N LEU A 64 1.96 -3.41 4.79
CA LEU A 64 1.86 -4.80 5.21
C LEU A 64 0.57 -4.94 6.03
N MET A 65 -0.30 -5.84 5.59
CA MET A 65 -1.54 -6.19 6.28
C MET A 65 -1.28 -7.27 7.34
N ASP A 66 -2.22 -7.44 8.28
CA ASP A 66 -2.11 -8.43 9.34
C ASP A 66 -2.22 -9.88 8.88
N ASN A 67 -2.85 -10.12 7.74
CA ASN A 67 -2.86 -11.40 7.02
C ASN A 67 -1.60 -11.66 6.16
N ASN A 68 -0.54 -10.87 6.33
CA ASN A 68 0.72 -10.93 5.58
C ASN A 68 0.59 -10.63 4.07
N GLU A 69 -0.48 -9.95 3.65
CA GLU A 69 -0.56 -9.36 2.31
C GLU A 69 0.26 -8.06 2.29
N LEU A 70 1.26 -7.99 1.43
CA LEU A 70 2.01 -6.77 1.15
C LEU A 70 1.40 -6.11 -0.07
N HIS A 71 0.92 -4.88 0.09
CA HIS A 71 0.47 -4.07 -1.03
C HIS A 71 1.46 -2.95 -1.31
N TYR A 72 1.47 -2.52 -2.55
CA TYR A 72 2.26 -1.38 -2.98
C TYR A 72 1.52 -0.54 -4.01
N TYR A 73 1.88 0.74 -4.04
CA TYR A 73 1.57 1.69 -5.09
C TYR A 73 2.84 2.48 -5.38
N ILE A 74 3.26 2.51 -6.65
CA ILE A 74 4.47 3.20 -7.11
C ILE A 74 4.05 4.10 -8.28
N TYR A 75 4.50 5.35 -8.28
CA TYR A 75 4.32 6.23 -9.43
C TYR A 75 5.57 7.07 -9.69
N PHE A 76 5.85 7.33 -10.96
CA PHE A 76 6.86 8.30 -11.39
C PHE A 76 6.20 9.66 -11.59
N ASP A 77 6.85 10.73 -11.13
CA ASP A 77 6.31 12.09 -11.17
C ASP A 77 6.47 12.78 -12.53
N LYS A 78 7.27 12.18 -13.42
CA LYS A 78 7.55 12.68 -14.77
C LYS A 78 7.91 11.53 -15.74
N PRO A 79 7.86 11.77 -17.05
CA PRO A 79 8.36 10.83 -18.05
C PRO A 79 9.83 10.46 -17.82
N LEU A 80 10.16 9.18 -18.03
CA LEU A 80 11.55 8.72 -17.97
C LEU A 80 12.37 9.27 -19.13
N ASN A 81 13.66 9.51 -18.88
CA ASN A 81 14.59 9.96 -19.91
C ASN A 81 14.73 8.91 -21.04
N ASN A 82 15.00 9.38 -22.27
CA ASN A 82 15.38 8.56 -23.43
C ASN A 82 14.37 7.46 -23.84
N GLY A 83 13.07 7.68 -23.60
CA GLY A 83 12.03 6.70 -23.93
C GLY A 83 12.15 5.39 -23.13
N ASP A 84 12.82 5.44 -21.99
CA ASP A 84 12.94 4.31 -21.07
C ASP A 84 11.57 3.96 -20.47
N THR A 85 11.43 2.74 -19.96
CA THR A 85 10.18 2.23 -19.38
C THR A 85 10.42 1.67 -17.99
N PRO A 86 9.60 2.06 -16.99
CA PRO A 86 9.73 1.51 -15.64
C PRO A 86 9.61 -0.02 -15.62
N GLY A 87 10.42 -0.64 -14.79
CA GLY A 87 10.53 -2.09 -14.63
C GLY A 87 10.02 -2.56 -13.27
N LYS A 88 10.65 -3.60 -12.74
CA LYS A 88 10.21 -4.28 -11.52
C LYS A 88 10.67 -3.56 -10.27
N GLY A 89 9.81 -3.56 -9.24
CA GLY A 89 10.16 -3.16 -7.89
C GLY A 89 10.74 -4.32 -7.06
N SER A 90 11.67 -4.02 -6.17
CA SER A 90 12.23 -4.97 -5.21
C SER A 90 12.54 -4.30 -3.88
N ILE A 91 12.24 -5.00 -2.77
CA ILE A 91 12.66 -4.61 -1.43
C ILE A 91 13.89 -5.43 -1.07
N ASN A 92 14.92 -4.76 -0.57
CA ASN A 92 16.22 -5.36 -0.27
C ASN A 92 16.69 -4.92 1.11
N ILE A 93 17.54 -5.74 1.74
CA ILE A 93 18.15 -5.47 3.05
C ILE A 93 19.49 -4.78 2.85
N GLY A 94 19.57 -3.49 3.13
CA GLY A 94 20.80 -2.71 3.02
C GLY A 94 20.62 -1.27 3.50
N ALA A 95 21.66 -0.74 4.15
CA ALA A 95 21.67 0.64 4.62
C ALA A 95 21.82 1.63 3.44
N ALA A 96 21.54 2.91 3.70
CA ALA A 96 21.77 3.97 2.72
C ALA A 96 23.22 3.93 2.18
N GLY A 97 23.37 4.04 0.87
CA GLY A 97 24.67 3.99 0.20
C GLY A 97 25.28 2.59 0.03
N THR A 98 24.61 1.52 0.48
CA THR A 98 25.12 0.14 0.36
C THR A 98 24.16 -0.75 -0.43
N ASN A 99 24.70 -1.59 -1.33
CA ASN A 99 23.90 -2.61 -2.02
C ASN A 99 23.60 -3.78 -1.08
N GLY A 100 22.34 -4.20 -1.09
CA GLY A 100 21.78 -5.18 -0.17
C GLY A 100 21.32 -6.46 -0.85
N THR A 101 20.98 -7.46 -0.02
CA THR A 101 20.39 -8.72 -0.48
C THR A 101 18.89 -8.56 -0.74
N LEU A 102 18.38 -9.23 -1.78
CA LEU A 102 16.95 -9.26 -2.08
C LEU A 102 16.14 -9.88 -0.93
N LEU A 103 15.10 -9.17 -0.48
CA LEU A 103 14.12 -9.67 0.48
C LEU A 103 12.80 -10.02 -0.21
N ILE A 104 12.26 -9.11 -1.03
CA ILE A 104 10.99 -9.30 -1.74
C ILE A 104 11.13 -8.81 -3.17
N ASN A 105 10.73 -9.65 -4.13
CA ASN A 105 10.42 -9.23 -5.49
C ASN A 105 8.95 -8.81 -5.56
N LEU A 106 8.66 -7.58 -6.00
CA LEU A 106 7.28 -7.06 -6.00
C LEU A 106 6.41 -7.59 -7.16
N GLU A 107 6.95 -8.44 -8.02
CA GLU A 107 6.27 -9.01 -9.21
C GLU A 107 5.46 -7.95 -9.98
N THR A 108 6.05 -6.75 -10.10
CA THR A 108 5.40 -5.57 -10.66
C THR A 108 4.97 -5.84 -12.10
N SER A 109 3.70 -5.56 -12.38
CA SER A 109 3.18 -5.56 -13.75
C SER A 109 3.69 -4.35 -14.52
N ALA A 110 3.34 -4.24 -15.81
CA ALA A 110 3.68 -3.04 -16.56
C ALA A 110 3.04 -1.80 -15.92
N PHE A 111 3.80 -0.71 -15.86
CA PHE A 111 3.27 0.59 -15.47
C PHE A 111 2.26 1.08 -16.52
N ASN A 112 1.20 1.74 -16.07
CA ASN A 112 0.18 2.29 -16.96
C ASN A 112 0.69 3.55 -17.70
N GLU A 113 -0.15 4.14 -18.56
CA GLU A 113 0.18 5.36 -19.31
C GLU A 113 0.49 6.59 -18.42
N LYS A 114 0.05 6.57 -17.15
CA LYS A 114 0.35 7.60 -16.14
C LYS A 114 1.61 7.31 -15.35
N LEU A 115 2.36 6.26 -15.71
CA LEU A 115 3.53 5.78 -14.98
C LEU A 115 3.21 5.42 -13.53
N GLU A 116 2.07 4.77 -13.33
CA GLU A 116 1.63 4.23 -12.05
C GLU A 116 1.58 2.69 -12.10
N ASN A 117 1.90 2.05 -10.99
CA ASN A 117 1.69 0.62 -10.78
C ASN A 117 1.24 0.34 -9.34
N ASN A 118 0.31 -0.58 -9.17
CA ASN A 118 -0.06 -1.13 -7.87
C ASN A 118 -0.23 -2.64 -7.97
N GLY A 119 -0.05 -3.28 -6.83
CA GLY A 119 -0.24 -4.72 -6.73
C GLY A 119 -0.20 -5.17 -5.28
N LYS A 120 -0.29 -6.48 -5.13
CA LYS A 120 -0.25 -7.15 -3.84
C LYS A 120 0.35 -8.54 -3.93
N ILE A 121 0.98 -8.97 -2.85
CA ILE A 121 1.67 -10.27 -2.77
C ILE A 121 1.45 -10.85 -1.38
N SER A 122 1.10 -12.13 -1.32
CA SER A 122 1.06 -12.87 -0.06
C SER A 122 2.49 -13.24 0.36
N LEU A 123 2.91 -12.78 1.53
CA LEU A 123 4.20 -13.15 2.11
C LEU A 123 4.04 -14.35 3.05
N ASN A 124 5.07 -15.20 3.10
CA ASN A 124 5.18 -16.14 4.20
C ASN A 124 5.50 -15.39 5.51
N THR A 125 5.26 -16.04 6.66
CA THR A 125 5.46 -15.43 7.98
C THR A 125 6.90 -14.97 8.22
N GLU A 126 7.89 -15.71 7.71
CA GLU A 126 9.30 -15.36 7.89
C GLU A 126 9.67 -14.06 7.16
N THR A 127 9.27 -13.92 5.89
CA THR A 127 9.50 -12.71 5.09
C THR A 127 8.73 -11.52 5.65
N ALA A 128 7.49 -11.72 6.11
CA ALA A 128 6.72 -10.66 6.77
C ALA A 128 7.40 -10.18 8.07
N ASN A 129 7.91 -11.11 8.89
CA ASN A 129 8.66 -10.79 10.10
C ASN A 129 9.97 -10.07 9.78
N ALA A 130 10.71 -10.51 8.74
CA ALA A 130 11.92 -9.84 8.29
C ALA A 130 11.61 -8.40 7.85
N LEU A 131 10.54 -8.18 7.09
CA LEU A 131 10.12 -6.84 6.67
C LEU A 131 9.77 -5.93 7.87
N LEU A 132 9.22 -6.49 8.95
CA LEU A 132 8.88 -5.73 10.16
C LEU A 132 10.11 -5.38 11.02
N ASN A 133 11.06 -6.31 11.13
CA ASN A 133 12.14 -6.27 12.12
C ASN A 133 13.47 -5.73 11.58
N GLN A 134 13.67 -5.71 10.26
CA GLN A 134 14.87 -5.12 9.66
C GLN A 134 14.79 -3.59 9.73
N SER A 135 15.89 -2.96 10.16
CA SER A 135 16.00 -1.50 10.25
C SER A 135 16.53 -0.83 8.98
N ASN A 136 17.15 -1.61 8.09
CA ASN A 136 17.82 -1.12 6.89
C ASN A 136 17.22 -1.79 5.67
N LEU A 137 16.14 -1.20 5.15
CA LEU A 137 15.44 -1.68 3.97
C LEU A 137 15.39 -0.57 2.92
N TYR A 138 15.47 -0.95 1.65
CA TYR A 138 15.21 -0.03 0.56
C TYR A 138 14.34 -0.67 -0.51
N LEU A 139 13.52 0.18 -1.12
CA LEU A 139 12.87 -0.12 -2.39
C LEU A 139 13.78 0.33 -3.53
N ASN A 140 13.92 -0.53 -4.53
CA ASN A 140 14.59 -0.25 -5.79
C ASN A 140 13.63 -0.59 -6.93
N VAL A 141 13.50 0.30 -7.91
CA VAL A 141 12.70 0.08 -9.12
C VAL A 141 13.65 0.10 -10.31
N THR A 142 13.61 -0.93 -11.15
CA THR A 142 14.44 -1.02 -12.36
C THR A 142 13.78 -0.32 -13.55
N SER A 143 14.46 -0.29 -14.69
CA SER A 143 13.87 0.07 -15.98
C SER A 143 14.46 -0.79 -17.08
N SER A 144 13.90 -0.70 -18.29
CA SER A 144 14.43 -1.42 -19.46
C SER A 144 15.88 -1.05 -19.77
N GLN A 145 16.27 0.22 -19.56
CA GLN A 145 17.64 0.69 -19.79
C GLN A 145 18.53 0.62 -18.53
N GLN A 146 17.95 0.51 -17.33
CA GLN A 146 18.66 0.42 -16.05
C GLN A 146 18.22 -0.84 -15.27
N PRO A 147 18.61 -2.05 -15.72
CA PRO A 147 18.19 -3.31 -15.10
C PRO A 147 18.77 -3.53 -13.70
N ALA A 148 19.86 -2.86 -13.35
CA ALA A 148 20.44 -2.89 -12.00
C ALA A 148 19.69 -1.99 -10.99
N GLY A 149 18.81 -1.11 -11.46
CA GLY A 149 18.09 -0.13 -10.65
C GLY A 149 18.08 1.23 -11.31
N LEU A 150 16.92 1.85 -11.41
CA LEU A 150 16.71 3.19 -11.93
C LEU A 150 16.56 4.21 -10.79
N VAL A 151 15.71 3.91 -9.81
CA VAL A 151 15.46 4.75 -8.62
C VAL A 151 15.41 3.92 -7.35
N ARG A 152 15.95 4.47 -6.26
CA ARG A 152 16.02 3.82 -4.94
C ARG A 152 15.60 4.78 -3.83
N GLY A 153 15.04 4.25 -2.75
CA GLY A 153 14.79 4.98 -1.50
C GLY A 153 14.64 4.03 -0.32
N GLN A 154 15.03 4.50 0.87
CA GLN A 154 14.92 3.73 2.11
C GLN A 154 13.45 3.60 2.54
N LEU A 155 13.13 2.52 3.26
CA LEU A 155 11.82 2.25 3.85
C LEU A 155 11.82 2.52 5.35
#